data_AF-A0A821WCG0-F1
#
_entry.id   AF-A0A821WCG0-F1
#
_cell.length_a   1.000
_cell.length_b   1.000
_cell.length_c   1.000
_cell.angle_alpha   90.00
_cell.angle_beta   90.00
_cell.angle_gamma   90.00
#
_symmetry.space_group_name_H-M   'P 1'
#
loop_
_entity.id
_entity.type
_entity.pdbx_description
1 polymer ?
#
loop_
_entity_poly.entity_id
_entity_poly.type
_entity_poly.pdbx_seq_one_letter_code
_entity_poly.pdbx_strand_id
1 'polypeptide(L)'
;TGGFDWNLEFNWYSISDRERERRKHHLEPIRTPTMAGGLFAISKSYFYEVGSYDAGMDIWGGENLELSFRIWMCGGTLVISPCSHVGHIFRKRSPYKWLDEVNVVLKNSVRLAEVWLDEYKKYYYQRINYNLGNYGDVTSRKLLREKLQCKSFKWYLTEIYPELSLPEDTKTLGEIRNFDADFCVDANTDPKHFNEPVISYPCHNEGGNQFFMLTKIGEIRRDHGCLEYSGGIADINKDDKVLVLSCHGEKGNQYWIYNENNQIYHPASNSCMTLSNDSEHIQMQVCDLSNAAQKWSWTQRLLNETNNT
;
A
#
# COMPACT_ATOMS: atom_id res chain seq x y z
N THR A 1 -8.61 -4.05 13.99
CA THR A 1 -9.55 -4.25 12.86
C THR A 1 -8.78 -4.76 11.66
N GLY A 2 -9.46 -5.39 10.72
CA GLY A 2 -8.89 -5.70 9.40
C GLY A 2 -9.02 -4.51 8.47
N GLY A 3 -7.96 -4.22 7.72
CA GLY A 3 -7.95 -3.23 6.66
C GLY A 3 -7.16 -3.73 5.45
N PHE A 4 -6.79 -2.81 4.56
CA PHE A 4 -5.98 -3.12 3.40
C PHE A 4 -5.12 -1.91 3.01
N ASP A 5 -4.09 -2.13 2.21
CA ASP A 5 -3.28 -1.06 1.59
C ASP A 5 -3.52 -0.99 0.08
N TRP A 6 -2.82 -0.09 -0.62
CA TRP A 6 -3.02 0.08 -2.06
C TRP A 6 -2.38 -1.00 -2.93
N ASN A 7 -1.73 -2.02 -2.35
CA ASN A 7 -1.40 -3.28 -3.03
C ASN A 7 -2.58 -4.28 -2.99
N LEU A 8 -3.70 -3.89 -2.38
CA LEU A 8 -4.86 -4.75 -2.13
C LEU A 8 -4.50 -5.97 -1.28
N GLU A 9 -3.60 -5.77 -0.31
CA GLU A 9 -3.24 -6.79 0.67
C GLU A 9 -3.94 -6.56 2.00
N PHE A 10 -4.37 -7.65 2.63
CA PHE A 10 -5.02 -7.58 3.93
C PHE A 10 -3.99 -7.34 5.05
N ASN A 11 -4.29 -6.38 5.93
CA ASN A 11 -3.46 -6.07 7.09
C ASN A 11 -4.29 -5.91 8.37
N TRP A 12 -3.67 -6.22 9.51
CA TRP A 12 -4.26 -5.98 10.83
C TRP A 12 -3.85 -4.60 11.34
N TYR A 13 -4.83 -3.82 11.76
CA TYR A 13 -4.64 -2.50 12.33
C TYR A 13 -5.17 -2.43 13.76
N SER A 14 -4.63 -1.50 14.54
CA SER A 14 -5.24 -1.08 15.80
C SER A 14 -6.67 -0.60 15.55
N ILE A 15 -7.55 -0.81 16.54
CA ILE A 15 -8.91 -0.26 16.49
C ILE A 15 -8.80 1.25 16.47
N SER A 16 -9.39 1.91 15.47
CA SER A 16 -9.35 3.37 15.33
C SER A 16 -10.11 4.05 16.48
N ASP A 17 -9.75 5.29 16.78
CA ASP A 17 -10.36 6.03 17.88
C ASP A 17 -11.86 6.25 17.65
N ARG A 18 -12.28 6.48 16.39
CA ARG A 18 -13.69 6.53 15.99
C ARG A 18 -14.47 5.28 16.41
N GLU A 19 -13.89 4.10 16.20
CA GLU A 19 -14.54 2.84 16.56
C GLU A 19 -14.44 2.54 18.06
N ARG A 20 -13.39 3.03 18.75
CA ARG A 20 -13.31 2.96 20.22
C ARG A 20 -14.38 3.82 20.89
N GLU A 21 -14.58 5.04 20.42
CA GLU A 21 -15.60 5.97 20.93
C GLU A 21 -17.03 5.48 20.67
N ARG A 22 -17.26 4.84 19.53
CA ARG A 22 -18.57 4.25 19.20
C ARG A 22 -18.98 3.14 20.18
N ARG A 23 -18.02 2.40 20.72
CA ARG A 23 -18.24 1.22 21.55
C ARG A 23 -18.36 1.60 23.02
N LYS A 24 -19.46 1.21 23.66
CA LYS A 24 -19.63 1.47 25.10
C LYS A 24 -18.88 0.44 25.97
N HIS A 25 -18.64 -0.75 25.42
CA HIS A 25 -17.97 -1.84 26.13
C HIS A 25 -16.98 -2.57 25.22
N HIS A 26 -15.88 -3.08 25.79
CA HIS A 26 -14.82 -3.76 25.07
C HIS A 26 -15.22 -5.12 24.45
N LEU A 27 -16.43 -5.60 24.74
CA LEU A 27 -17.01 -6.84 24.18
C LEU A 27 -17.98 -6.59 23.03
N GLU A 28 -18.35 -5.33 22.76
CA GLU A 28 -19.22 -5.03 21.63
C GLU A 28 -18.53 -5.40 20.31
N PRO A 29 -19.29 -5.85 19.29
CA PRO A 29 -18.74 -6.11 17.96
C PRO A 29 -17.98 -4.90 17.42
N ILE A 30 -16.82 -5.17 16.83
CA ILE A 30 -15.94 -4.15 16.25
C ILE A 30 -16.23 -4.11 14.75
N ARG A 31 -16.68 -2.96 14.23
CA ARG A 31 -16.82 -2.76 12.79
C ARG A 31 -15.44 -2.83 12.15
N THR A 32 -15.32 -3.58 11.06
CA THR A 32 -14.04 -3.81 10.41
C THR A 32 -14.16 -3.50 8.91
N PRO A 33 -13.30 -2.63 8.34
CA PRO A 33 -13.30 -2.35 6.91
C PRO A 33 -13.23 -3.60 6.05
N THR A 34 -12.35 -4.53 6.43
CA THR A 34 -12.14 -5.79 5.73
C THR A 34 -12.07 -6.95 6.72
N MET A 35 -12.18 -8.18 6.19
CA MET A 35 -11.92 -9.42 6.92
C MET A 35 -10.75 -10.20 6.31
N ALA A 36 -10.12 -11.06 7.12
CA ALA A 36 -9.12 -12.00 6.64
C ALA A 36 -9.70 -13.06 5.69
N GLY A 37 -11.01 -13.34 5.76
CA GLY A 37 -11.76 -14.18 4.82
C GLY A 37 -11.78 -15.68 5.13
N GLY A 38 -10.76 -16.24 5.79
CA GLY A 38 -10.72 -17.67 6.08
C GLY A 38 -11.73 -18.15 7.14
N LEU A 39 -12.15 -17.27 8.05
CA LEU A 39 -13.05 -17.59 9.15
C LEU A 39 -14.09 -16.49 9.30
N PHE A 40 -15.35 -16.81 9.00
CA PHE A 40 -16.48 -15.90 9.19
C PHE A 40 -17.78 -16.70 9.27
N ALA A 41 -18.85 -16.06 9.75
CA ALA A 41 -20.20 -16.60 9.71
C ALA A 41 -21.10 -15.62 8.95
N ILE A 42 -21.92 -16.15 8.03
CA ILE A 42 -22.85 -15.38 7.23
C ILE A 42 -24.14 -16.19 7.07
N SER A 43 -25.29 -15.52 7.01
CA SER A 43 -26.53 -16.20 6.65
C SER A 43 -26.40 -16.78 5.24
N LYS A 44 -26.80 -18.06 5.07
CA LYS A 44 -26.77 -18.71 3.76
C LYS A 44 -27.58 -17.94 2.72
N SER A 45 -28.79 -17.49 3.07
CA SER A 45 -29.63 -16.73 2.14
C SER A 45 -28.97 -15.43 1.74
N TYR A 46 -28.43 -14.68 2.71
CA TYR A 46 -27.75 -13.42 2.48
C TYR A 46 -26.49 -13.60 1.61
N PHE A 47 -25.70 -14.66 1.84
CA PHE A 47 -24.52 -14.96 1.03
C PHE A 47 -24.85 -15.15 -0.45
N TYR A 48 -25.94 -15.85 -0.78
CA TYR A 48 -26.40 -16.00 -2.16
C TYR A 48 -27.08 -14.74 -2.71
N GLU A 49 -27.80 -13.99 -1.87
CA GLU A 49 -28.44 -12.72 -2.23
C GLU A 49 -27.41 -11.68 -2.67
N VAL A 50 -26.31 -11.55 -1.92
CA VAL A 50 -25.20 -10.68 -2.32
C VAL A 50 -24.35 -11.30 -3.42
N GLY A 51 -24.67 -12.49 -3.94
CA GLY A 51 -24.05 -13.08 -5.14
C GLY A 51 -22.80 -13.92 -4.90
N SER A 52 -22.73 -14.67 -3.78
CA SER A 52 -21.70 -15.68 -3.43
C SER A 52 -20.27 -15.20 -3.65
N TYR A 53 -19.27 -16.03 -3.98
CA TYR A 53 -17.98 -15.51 -4.45
C TYR A 53 -18.02 -15.17 -5.94
N ASP A 54 -17.10 -14.32 -6.41
CA ASP A 54 -16.86 -14.13 -7.85
C ASP A 54 -16.29 -15.42 -8.45
N ALA A 55 -17.08 -16.09 -9.28
CA ALA A 55 -16.70 -17.35 -9.92
C ALA A 55 -15.52 -17.22 -10.92
N GLY A 56 -15.15 -15.98 -11.30
CA GLY A 56 -13.97 -15.74 -12.13
C GLY A 56 -12.66 -15.58 -11.34
N MET A 57 -12.71 -15.60 -10.00
CA MET A 57 -11.51 -15.64 -9.16
C MET A 57 -11.00 -17.08 -9.03
N ASP A 58 -9.69 -17.24 -9.14
CA ASP A 58 -9.05 -18.55 -9.05
C ASP A 58 -8.30 -18.72 -7.74
N ILE A 59 -8.29 -19.94 -7.19
CA ILE A 59 -7.47 -20.44 -6.08
C ILE A 59 -7.49 -19.59 -4.81
N TRP A 60 -6.77 -18.47 -4.78
CA TRP A 60 -6.54 -17.64 -3.60
C TRP A 60 -6.12 -16.22 -3.97
N GLY A 61 -6.54 -15.25 -3.14
CA GLY A 61 -6.10 -13.86 -3.17
C GLY A 61 -7.22 -12.92 -3.58
N GLY A 62 -7.45 -11.88 -2.79
CA GLY A 62 -8.41 -10.80 -3.07
C GLY A 62 -9.86 -11.12 -2.76
N GLU A 63 -10.26 -12.38 -2.60
CA GLU A 63 -11.67 -12.78 -2.39
C GLU A 63 -12.23 -12.25 -1.06
N ASN A 64 -11.37 -12.15 -0.05
CA ASN A 64 -11.71 -11.61 1.26
C ASN A 64 -12.00 -10.10 1.19
N LEU A 65 -11.23 -9.35 0.39
CA LEU A 65 -11.44 -7.92 0.16
C LEU A 65 -12.68 -7.68 -0.72
N GLU A 66 -12.86 -8.48 -1.79
CA GLU A 66 -14.01 -8.37 -2.70
C GLU A 66 -15.33 -8.52 -1.94
N LEU A 67 -15.41 -9.56 -1.10
CA LEU A 67 -16.59 -9.80 -0.30
C LEU A 67 -16.77 -8.73 0.78
N SER A 68 -15.68 -8.21 1.36
CA SER A 68 -15.75 -7.11 2.33
C SER A 68 -16.34 -5.84 1.73
N PHE A 69 -15.82 -5.41 0.56
CA PHE A 69 -16.31 -4.23 -0.14
C PHE A 69 -17.77 -4.37 -0.52
N ARG A 70 -18.12 -5.53 -1.09
CA ARG A 70 -19.50 -5.83 -1.46
C ARG A 70 -20.46 -5.81 -0.27
N ILE A 71 -20.12 -6.46 0.84
CA ILE A 71 -20.98 -6.45 2.04
C ILE A 71 -21.23 -5.01 2.49
N TRP A 72 -20.18 -4.20 2.65
CA TRP A 72 -20.34 -2.82 3.10
C TRP A 72 -21.10 -1.93 2.10
N MET A 73 -20.70 -1.97 0.84
CA MET A 73 -21.24 -1.09 -0.20
C MET A 73 -22.68 -1.47 -0.57
N CYS A 74 -23.09 -2.72 -0.39
CA CYS A 74 -24.43 -3.20 -0.74
C CYS A 74 -25.36 -3.33 0.49
N GLY A 75 -25.10 -2.57 1.56
CA GLY A 75 -26.03 -2.40 2.70
C GLY A 75 -25.87 -3.39 3.86
N GLY A 76 -24.86 -4.26 3.81
CA GLY A 76 -24.50 -5.14 4.91
C GLY A 76 -23.61 -4.47 5.96
N THR A 77 -23.11 -5.28 6.90
CA THR A 77 -22.17 -4.84 7.92
C THR A 77 -21.19 -5.96 8.21
N LEU A 78 -19.91 -5.61 8.31
CA LEU A 78 -18.84 -6.55 8.64
C LEU A 78 -18.30 -6.24 10.04
N VAL A 79 -18.31 -7.23 10.92
CA VAL A 79 -17.85 -7.09 12.31
C VAL A 79 -16.95 -8.22 12.74
N ILE A 80 -16.02 -7.91 13.64
CA ILE A 80 -15.28 -8.89 14.45
C ILE A 80 -15.98 -8.97 15.81
N SER A 81 -16.33 -10.18 16.24
CA SER A 81 -16.91 -10.41 17.56
C SER A 81 -15.80 -10.74 18.57
N PRO A 82 -15.50 -9.87 19.56
CA PRO A 82 -14.49 -10.15 20.58
C PRO A 82 -14.83 -11.32 21.50
N CYS A 83 -16.07 -11.80 21.48
CA CYS A 83 -16.50 -12.95 22.28
C CYS A 83 -16.33 -14.29 21.55
N SER A 84 -16.07 -14.28 20.24
CA SER A 84 -15.93 -15.49 19.42
C SER A 84 -14.49 -15.68 19.00
N HIS A 85 -13.85 -16.74 19.52
CA HIS A 85 -12.44 -17.01 19.28
C HIS A 85 -12.25 -18.34 18.55
N VAL A 86 -11.43 -18.33 17.52
CA VAL A 86 -10.99 -19.52 16.79
C VAL A 86 -9.49 -19.42 16.57
N GLY A 87 -8.75 -20.46 16.98
CA GLY A 87 -7.31 -20.55 16.72
C GLY A 87 -7.03 -20.90 15.26
N HIS A 88 -6.13 -20.16 14.62
CA HIS A 88 -5.64 -20.44 13.27
C HIS A 88 -4.11 -20.57 13.28
N ILE A 89 -3.59 -21.66 12.72
CA ILE A 89 -2.14 -21.88 12.63
C ILE A 89 -1.62 -21.14 11.39
N PHE A 90 -0.96 -20.01 11.60
CA PHE A 90 -0.32 -19.26 10.54
C PHE A 90 0.87 -20.02 9.96
N ARG A 91 0.93 -20.11 8.63
CA ARG A 91 2.04 -20.73 7.90
C ARG A 91 2.94 -19.64 7.33
N LYS A 92 4.24 -19.92 7.22
CA LYS A 92 5.21 -19.01 6.59
C LYS A 92 5.16 -19.04 5.06
N ARG A 93 4.61 -20.10 4.45
CA ARG A 93 4.53 -20.28 2.99
C ARG A 93 3.19 -20.86 2.59
N SER A 94 2.69 -20.46 1.43
CA SER A 94 1.47 -21.02 0.83
C SER A 94 1.69 -22.52 0.54
N PRO A 95 0.73 -23.38 0.90
CA PRO A 95 0.79 -24.81 0.57
C PRO A 95 0.31 -25.12 -0.85
N TYR A 96 -0.27 -24.15 -1.57
CA TYR A 96 -0.86 -24.37 -2.89
C TYR A 96 0.22 -24.45 -3.97
N LYS A 97 0.03 -25.37 -4.91
CA LYS A 97 0.81 -25.40 -6.16
C LYS A 97 0.24 -24.33 -7.07
N TRP A 98 1.00 -23.26 -7.27
CA TRP A 98 0.67 -22.22 -8.23
C TRP A 98 0.80 -22.79 -9.64
N LEU A 99 -0.14 -22.47 -10.52
CA LEU A 99 0.01 -22.77 -11.95
C LEU A 99 1.01 -21.76 -12.51
N ASP A 100 2.11 -22.24 -13.09
CA ASP A 100 3.27 -21.40 -13.45
C ASP A 100 2.97 -20.29 -14.47
N GLU A 101 1.83 -20.35 -15.17
CA GLU A 101 1.50 -19.45 -16.30
C GLU A 101 0.62 -18.25 -15.92
N VAL A 102 -0.01 -18.22 -14.74
CA VAL A 102 -0.95 -17.13 -14.38
C VAL A 102 -0.62 -16.59 -13.00
N ASN A 103 -0.35 -15.28 -12.93
CA ASN A 103 -0.35 -14.56 -11.66
C ASN A 103 -1.80 -14.44 -11.16
N VAL A 104 -2.26 -15.48 -10.45
CA VAL A 104 -3.64 -15.61 -9.97
C VAL A 104 -4.02 -14.47 -9.02
N VAL A 105 -3.09 -14.05 -8.16
CA VAL A 105 -3.34 -12.96 -7.20
C VAL A 105 -3.55 -11.64 -7.95
N LEU A 106 -2.69 -11.34 -8.94
CA LEU A 106 -2.87 -10.17 -9.81
C LEU A 106 -4.22 -10.20 -10.53
N LYS A 107 -4.57 -11.33 -11.17
CA LYS A 107 -5.86 -11.51 -11.85
C LYS A 107 -7.02 -11.19 -10.91
N ASN A 108 -7.06 -11.81 -9.73
CA ASN A 108 -8.18 -11.64 -8.78
C ASN A 108 -8.25 -10.19 -8.27
N SER A 109 -7.11 -9.59 -7.93
CA SER A 109 -7.04 -8.20 -7.48
C SER A 109 -7.49 -7.20 -8.55
N VAL A 110 -7.14 -7.43 -9.82
CA VAL A 110 -7.62 -6.59 -10.94
C VAL A 110 -9.13 -6.76 -11.14
N ARG A 111 -9.68 -7.97 -11.05
CA ARG A 111 -11.14 -8.20 -11.12
C ARG A 111 -11.88 -7.43 -10.03
N LEU A 112 -11.40 -7.53 -8.78
CA LEU A 112 -11.91 -6.77 -7.65
C LEU A 112 -11.83 -5.26 -7.92
N ALA A 113 -10.68 -4.79 -8.41
CA ALA A 113 -10.44 -3.38 -8.68
C ALA A 113 -11.40 -2.81 -9.72
N GLU A 114 -11.61 -3.55 -10.80
CA GLU A 114 -12.52 -3.21 -11.89
C GLU A 114 -13.99 -3.11 -11.46
N VAL A 115 -14.40 -3.90 -10.46
CA VAL A 115 -15.80 -3.95 -10.03
C VAL A 115 -16.07 -3.00 -8.88
N TRP A 116 -15.13 -2.82 -7.93
CA TRP A 116 -15.42 -2.22 -6.63
C TRP A 116 -14.69 -0.92 -6.33
N LEU A 117 -13.56 -0.60 -6.98
CA LEU A 117 -12.73 0.55 -6.61
C LEU A 117 -13.07 1.84 -7.37
N ASP A 118 -14.00 1.83 -8.31
CA ASP A 118 -14.39 3.00 -9.11
C ASP A 118 -13.15 3.74 -9.70
N GLU A 119 -13.06 5.06 -9.53
CA GLU A 119 -11.91 5.88 -9.96
C GLU A 119 -10.63 5.61 -9.15
N TYR A 120 -10.74 4.98 -7.98
CA TYR A 120 -9.61 4.69 -7.08
C TYR A 120 -8.78 3.49 -7.53
N LYS A 121 -9.27 2.69 -8.50
CA LYS A 121 -8.50 1.58 -9.09
C LYS A 121 -7.16 2.04 -9.69
N LYS A 122 -7.06 3.31 -10.09
CA LYS A 122 -5.82 3.94 -10.57
C LYS A 122 -4.67 3.76 -9.59
N TYR A 123 -4.93 3.78 -8.28
CA TYR A 123 -3.90 3.65 -7.26
C TYR A 123 -3.32 2.25 -7.20
N TYR A 124 -4.17 1.22 -7.32
CA TYR A 124 -3.69 -0.15 -7.44
C TYR A 124 -2.92 -0.34 -8.76
N TYR A 125 -3.43 0.22 -9.86
CA TYR A 125 -2.77 0.12 -11.17
C TYR A 125 -1.36 0.72 -11.16
N GLN A 126 -1.15 1.84 -10.46
CA GLN A 126 0.19 2.41 -10.29
C GLN A 126 1.16 1.42 -9.62
N ARG A 127 0.71 0.61 -8.66
CA ARG A 127 1.55 -0.37 -7.95
C ARG A 127 2.02 -1.54 -8.81
N ILE A 128 1.23 -1.87 -9.83
CA ILE A 128 1.51 -2.94 -10.80
C ILE A 128 1.98 -2.37 -12.15
N ASN A 129 2.38 -1.10 -12.17
CA ASN A 129 2.79 -0.37 -13.38
C ASN A 129 1.80 -0.50 -14.56
N TYR A 130 0.51 -0.46 -14.26
CA TYR A 130 -0.61 -0.60 -15.21
C TYR A 130 -0.61 -1.92 -16.01
N ASN A 131 0.18 -2.91 -15.59
CA ASN A 131 0.17 -4.24 -16.19
C ASN A 131 -1.00 -5.07 -15.63
N LEU A 132 -2.19 -4.87 -16.21
CA LEU A 132 -3.43 -5.51 -15.73
C LEU A 132 -3.49 -7.01 -16.00
N GLY A 133 -2.69 -7.51 -16.95
CA GLY A 133 -2.80 -8.88 -17.45
C GLY A 133 -4.19 -9.22 -18.02
N ASN A 134 -4.46 -10.52 -18.19
CA ASN A 134 -5.80 -11.00 -18.55
C ASN A 134 -6.58 -11.37 -17.29
N TYR A 135 -7.54 -10.52 -16.92
CA TYR A 135 -8.39 -10.72 -15.75
C TYR A 135 -9.79 -11.27 -16.08
N GLY A 136 -10.10 -11.50 -17.35
CA GLY A 136 -11.38 -12.03 -17.84
C GLY A 136 -12.57 -11.06 -17.73
N ASP A 137 -13.77 -11.55 -18.05
CA ASP A 137 -14.99 -10.74 -18.01
C ASP A 137 -15.50 -10.52 -16.57
N VAL A 138 -15.86 -9.29 -16.26
CA VAL A 138 -16.42 -8.86 -14.97
C VAL A 138 -17.84 -8.29 -15.09
N THR A 139 -18.47 -8.40 -16.28
CA THR A 139 -19.79 -7.81 -16.57
C THR A 139 -20.86 -8.30 -15.60
N SER A 140 -20.91 -9.60 -15.30
CA SER A 140 -21.88 -10.16 -14.35
C SER A 140 -21.76 -9.56 -12.94
N ARG A 141 -20.53 -9.22 -12.52
CA ARG A 141 -20.24 -8.61 -11.21
C ARG A 141 -20.63 -7.14 -11.18
N LYS A 142 -20.39 -6.39 -12.27
CA LYS A 142 -20.84 -5.00 -12.43
C LYS A 142 -22.38 -4.91 -12.42
N LEU A 143 -23.06 -5.78 -13.17
CA LEU A 143 -24.53 -5.86 -13.17
C LEU A 143 -25.12 -6.22 -11.80
N LEU A 144 -24.46 -7.11 -11.04
CA LEU A 144 -24.87 -7.42 -9.67
C LEU A 144 -24.77 -6.18 -8.77
N ARG A 145 -23.67 -5.43 -8.86
CA ARG A 145 -23.47 -4.19 -8.10
C ARG A 145 -24.55 -3.16 -8.40
N GLU A 146 -24.92 -3.01 -9.68
CA GLU A 146 -26.02 -2.14 -10.12
C GLU A 146 -27.37 -2.62 -9.58
N LYS A 147 -27.68 -3.91 -9.73
CA LYS A 147 -28.94 -4.52 -9.27
C LYS A 147 -29.17 -4.34 -7.77
N LEU A 148 -28.11 -4.47 -6.97
CA LEU A 148 -28.14 -4.29 -5.52
C LEU A 148 -28.07 -2.81 -5.08
N GLN A 149 -27.97 -1.87 -6.03
CA GLN A 149 -27.88 -0.44 -5.78
C GLN A 149 -26.77 -0.07 -4.79
N CYS A 150 -25.62 -0.74 -4.93
CA CYS A 150 -24.51 -0.57 -4.01
C CYS A 150 -23.93 0.86 -4.09
N LYS A 151 -23.41 1.34 -2.95
CA LYS A 151 -22.73 2.62 -2.83
C LYS A 151 -21.41 2.67 -3.61
N SER A 152 -20.87 3.88 -3.78
CA SER A 152 -19.57 4.10 -4.41
C SER A 152 -18.41 3.75 -3.49
N PHE A 153 -17.24 3.54 -4.05
CA PHE A 153 -16.02 3.33 -3.28
C PHE A 153 -15.61 4.59 -2.52
N LYS A 154 -15.89 5.77 -3.07
CA LYS A 154 -15.77 7.05 -2.35
C LYS A 154 -16.55 7.03 -1.03
N TRP A 155 -17.81 6.56 -1.06
CA TRP A 155 -18.62 6.42 0.16
C TRP A 155 -17.99 5.42 1.14
N TYR A 156 -17.45 4.31 0.64
CA TYR A 156 -16.75 3.33 1.48
C TYR A 156 -15.54 3.96 2.20
N LEU A 157 -14.73 4.74 1.48
CA LEU A 157 -13.57 5.43 2.05
C LEU A 157 -13.99 6.49 3.08
N THR A 158 -15.08 7.24 2.84
CA THR A 158 -15.50 8.27 3.80
C THR A 158 -16.19 7.69 5.03
N GLU A 159 -17.05 6.69 4.86
CA GLU A 159 -17.90 6.19 5.94
C GLU A 159 -17.33 4.99 6.66
N ILE A 160 -16.65 4.10 5.95
CA ILE A 160 -16.22 2.80 6.48
C ILE A 160 -14.73 2.77 6.81
N TYR A 161 -13.88 3.35 5.96
CA TYR A 161 -12.43 3.33 6.17
C TYR A 161 -11.73 4.68 5.93
N PRO A 162 -12.10 5.74 6.67
CA PRO A 162 -11.49 7.07 6.52
C PRO A 162 -10.02 7.14 6.93
N GLU A 163 -9.54 6.15 7.70
CA GLU A 163 -8.14 6.08 8.14
C GLU A 163 -7.19 5.61 7.03
N LEU A 164 -7.71 5.13 5.88
CA LEU A 164 -6.87 4.76 4.74
C LEU A 164 -6.30 6.01 4.06
N SER A 165 -4.97 6.17 4.12
CA SER A 165 -4.27 7.27 3.44
C SER A 165 -4.39 7.17 1.92
N LEU A 166 -4.76 8.27 1.26
CA LEU A 166 -4.85 8.35 -0.21
C LEU A 166 -3.51 8.77 -0.83
N PRO A 167 -3.09 8.20 -1.97
CA PRO A 167 -1.90 8.64 -2.69
C PRO A 167 -2.00 10.05 -3.30
N GLU A 168 -3.19 10.66 -3.39
CA GLU A 168 -3.38 12.06 -3.82
C GLU A 168 -2.69 13.10 -2.90
N ASP A 169 -2.27 12.69 -1.71
CA ASP A 169 -1.45 13.51 -0.79
C ASP A 169 0.05 13.47 -1.08
N THR A 170 0.42 13.11 -2.31
CA THR A 170 1.81 12.96 -2.74
C THR A 170 2.20 13.98 -3.81
N LYS A 171 3.46 14.42 -3.77
CA LYS A 171 4.08 15.33 -4.73
C LYS A 171 4.51 14.58 -6.00
N THR A 172 5.02 13.37 -5.83
CA THR A 172 5.51 12.50 -6.90
C THR A 172 5.53 11.06 -6.42
N LEU A 173 5.45 10.12 -7.35
CA LEU A 173 5.39 8.69 -7.06
C LEU A 173 6.10 7.84 -8.12
N GLY A 174 6.25 6.55 -7.85
CA GLY A 174 6.90 5.60 -8.74
C GLY A 174 8.28 5.21 -8.26
N GLU A 175 9.06 4.64 -9.18
CA GLU A 175 10.46 4.26 -8.93
C GLU A 175 11.36 5.47 -8.79
N ILE A 176 12.27 5.41 -7.82
CA ILE A 176 13.33 6.40 -7.59
C ILE A 176 14.59 5.88 -8.29
N ARG A 177 14.81 6.28 -9.54
CA ARG A 177 15.95 5.83 -10.36
C ARG A 177 17.15 6.76 -10.23
N ASN A 178 18.34 6.21 -10.12
CA ASN A 178 19.56 6.99 -10.16
C ASN A 178 19.87 7.49 -11.58
N PHE A 179 20.57 8.62 -11.71
CA PHE A 179 21.00 9.15 -13.01
C PHE A 179 22.32 8.53 -13.51
N ASP A 180 23.16 8.03 -12.61
CA ASP A 180 24.49 7.49 -12.93
C ASP A 180 24.44 6.00 -13.33
N ALA A 181 23.45 5.27 -12.80
CA ALA A 181 23.25 3.84 -13.06
C ALA A 181 21.76 3.49 -13.14
N ASP A 182 21.40 2.41 -13.85
CA ASP A 182 20.03 1.87 -13.92
C ASP A 182 19.67 1.08 -12.65
N PHE A 183 19.87 1.73 -11.50
CA PHE A 183 19.57 1.24 -10.17
C PHE A 183 18.51 2.12 -9.51
N CYS A 184 17.62 1.45 -8.79
CA CYS A 184 16.47 2.02 -8.12
C CYS A 184 16.60 1.84 -6.62
N VAL A 185 16.02 2.77 -5.86
CA VAL A 185 15.75 2.55 -4.44
C VAL A 185 14.78 1.37 -4.31
N ASP A 186 15.14 0.38 -3.51
CA ASP A 186 14.37 -0.84 -3.30
C ASP A 186 14.33 -1.15 -1.80
N ALA A 187 13.11 -1.34 -1.26
CA ALA A 187 12.97 -1.78 0.12
C ALA A 187 11.65 -2.51 0.35
N ASN A 188 11.69 -3.51 1.24
CA ASN A 188 10.48 -4.11 1.77
C ASN A 188 9.90 -3.24 2.88
N THR A 189 8.66 -2.78 2.70
CA THR A 189 7.97 -1.90 3.67
C THR A 189 6.94 -2.59 4.55
N ASP A 190 6.93 -3.93 4.56
CA ASP A 190 6.16 -4.68 5.54
C ASP A 190 6.67 -4.42 6.96
N PRO A 191 5.79 -4.33 7.97
CA PRO A 191 6.18 -4.13 9.37
C PRO A 191 7.20 -5.15 9.92
N LYS A 192 7.25 -6.36 9.35
CA LYS A 192 8.21 -7.41 9.73
C LYS A 192 9.66 -7.11 9.29
N HIS A 193 9.84 -6.21 8.33
CA HIS A 193 11.12 -5.79 7.77
C HIS A 193 11.51 -4.38 8.25
N PHE A 194 10.80 -3.80 9.21
CA PHE A 194 11.20 -2.52 9.79
C PHE A 194 12.57 -2.63 10.47
N ASN A 195 13.36 -1.55 10.37
CA ASN A 195 14.79 -1.46 10.69
C ASN A 195 15.73 -2.15 9.71
N GLU A 196 15.25 -2.75 8.63
CA GLU A 196 16.14 -3.20 7.54
C GLU A 196 16.60 -1.99 6.73
N PRO A 197 17.87 -2.01 6.24
CA PRO A 197 18.38 -0.94 5.40
C PRO A 197 17.70 -0.95 4.04
N VAL A 198 17.49 0.25 3.52
CA VAL A 198 17.14 0.47 2.12
C VAL A 198 18.32 0.08 1.25
N ILE A 199 18.07 -0.68 0.19
CA ILE A 199 19.09 -1.11 -0.75
C ILE A 199 18.90 -0.40 -2.10
N SER A 200 19.90 -0.54 -2.95
CA SER A 200 19.75 -0.28 -4.39
C SER A 200 19.67 -1.60 -5.14
N TYR A 201 18.79 -1.67 -6.13
CA TYR A 201 18.63 -2.86 -6.96
C TYR A 201 18.41 -2.44 -8.43
N PRO A 202 18.78 -3.25 -9.44
CA PRO A 202 18.47 -2.94 -10.83
C PRO A 202 16.99 -2.59 -11.01
N CYS A 203 16.72 -1.51 -11.73
CA CYS A 203 15.36 -1.05 -11.94
C CYS A 203 14.57 -2.05 -12.79
N HIS A 204 13.43 -2.55 -12.29
CA HIS A 204 12.70 -3.62 -12.97
C HIS A 204 11.35 -3.20 -13.58
N ASN A 205 10.84 -1.98 -13.33
CA ASN A 205 9.56 -1.48 -13.85
C ASN A 205 8.34 -2.31 -13.44
N GLU A 206 8.44 -3.07 -12.35
CA GLU A 206 7.35 -3.93 -11.85
C GLU A 206 6.60 -3.29 -10.68
N GLY A 207 7.01 -2.08 -10.26
CA GLY A 207 6.49 -1.44 -9.06
C GLY A 207 6.95 -2.20 -7.80
N GLY A 208 6.01 -2.74 -7.03
CA GLY A 208 6.35 -3.57 -5.86
C GLY A 208 7.25 -2.83 -4.87
N ASN A 209 8.41 -3.42 -4.53
CA ASN A 209 9.38 -2.88 -3.56
C ASN A 209 10.14 -1.64 -4.08
N GLN A 210 10.07 -1.34 -5.38
CA GLN A 210 10.69 -0.14 -5.96
C GLN A 210 9.72 1.04 -6.08
N PHE A 211 8.44 0.87 -5.74
CA PHE A 211 7.45 1.94 -5.82
C PHE A 211 7.41 2.76 -4.52
N PHE A 212 7.78 4.04 -4.59
CA PHE A 212 7.73 4.97 -3.46
C PHE A 212 6.93 6.23 -3.80
N MET A 213 6.41 6.89 -2.77
CA MET A 213 5.71 8.16 -2.87
C MET A 213 6.38 9.21 -1.99
N LEU A 214 6.59 10.41 -2.51
CA LEU A 214 6.97 11.57 -1.70
C LEU A 214 5.71 12.32 -1.27
N THR A 215 5.39 12.34 0.02
CA THR A 215 4.19 13.02 0.53
C THR A 215 4.34 14.54 0.54
N LYS A 216 3.22 15.27 0.63
CA LYS A 216 3.22 16.74 0.77
C LYS A 216 3.96 17.20 2.03
N ILE A 217 3.94 16.39 3.10
CA ILE A 217 4.64 16.65 4.37
C ILE A 217 6.12 16.27 4.35
N GLY A 218 6.62 15.69 3.23
CA GLY A 218 8.03 15.40 3.01
C GLY A 218 8.48 14.00 3.45
N GLU A 219 7.59 13.02 3.55
CA GLU A 219 7.98 11.62 3.80
C GLU A 219 8.16 10.89 2.47
N ILE A 220 9.22 10.08 2.34
CA ILE A 220 9.30 9.08 1.28
C ILE A 220 8.73 7.79 1.84
N ARG A 221 7.58 7.35 1.33
CA ARG A 221 6.83 6.24 1.92
C ARG A 221 6.28 5.26 0.91
N ARG A 222 6.06 4.04 1.37
CA ARG A 222 5.29 3.00 0.69
C ARG A 222 4.41 2.31 1.73
N ASP A 223 3.11 2.55 1.62
CA ASP A 223 2.08 2.02 2.53
C ASP A 223 2.33 2.45 3.98
N HIS A 224 2.76 1.55 4.88
CA HIS A 224 3.05 1.88 6.30
C HIS A 224 4.52 2.20 6.59
N GLY A 225 5.41 1.90 5.65
CA GLY A 225 6.85 2.13 5.80
C GLY A 225 7.28 3.46 5.22
N CYS A 226 8.00 4.25 6.01
CA CYS A 226 8.67 5.48 5.63
C CYS A 226 10.19 5.28 5.67
N LEU A 227 10.89 5.94 4.75
CA LEU A 227 12.34 6.01 4.77
C LEU A 227 12.78 6.97 5.87
N GLU A 228 13.68 6.49 6.72
CA GLU A 228 14.23 7.24 7.85
C GLU A 228 15.75 7.17 7.81
N TYR A 229 16.43 8.31 7.93
CA TYR A 229 17.89 8.30 8.07
C TYR A 229 18.26 8.16 9.56
N SER A 230 18.96 7.09 9.91
CA SER A 230 19.42 6.86 11.30
C SER A 230 20.61 7.72 11.69
N GLY A 231 21.35 8.26 10.71
CA GLY A 231 22.47 9.16 10.95
C GLY A 231 22.01 10.58 11.27
N GLY A 232 22.56 11.16 12.33
CA GLY A 232 22.18 12.49 12.83
C GLY A 232 21.56 12.50 14.22
N ILE A 233 21.26 11.34 14.80
CA ILE A 233 20.99 11.18 16.23
C ILE A 233 22.28 10.68 16.89
N ALA A 234 22.89 11.50 17.73
CA ALA A 234 24.20 11.25 18.35
C ALA A 234 24.25 10.06 19.33
N ASP A 235 23.17 9.29 19.49
CA ASP A 235 22.97 8.44 20.68
C ASP A 235 22.60 6.98 20.40
N ILE A 236 22.75 6.48 19.17
CA ILE A 236 22.55 5.05 18.90
C ILE A 236 23.62 4.57 17.93
N ASN A 237 24.29 3.47 18.29
CA ASN A 237 25.20 2.66 17.47
C ASN A 237 24.54 2.07 16.20
N LYS A 238 23.64 2.81 15.54
CA LYS A 238 23.06 2.45 14.25
C LYS A 238 23.97 3.09 13.20
N ASP A 239 24.62 2.26 12.40
CA ASP A 239 25.38 2.67 11.22
C ASP A 239 24.61 3.74 10.42
N ASP A 240 25.34 4.69 9.80
CA ASP A 240 24.81 5.74 8.92
C ASP A 240 24.04 5.13 7.73
N LYS A 241 22.76 4.80 7.93
CA LYS A 241 21.94 4.06 6.98
C LYS A 241 20.56 4.70 6.84
N VAL A 242 19.99 4.56 5.65
CA VAL A 242 18.57 4.82 5.42
C VAL A 242 17.83 3.51 5.73
N LEU A 243 16.89 3.56 6.66
CA LEU A 243 16.11 2.42 7.14
C LEU A 243 14.65 2.59 6.75
N VAL A 244 13.90 1.48 6.75
CA VAL A 244 12.44 1.52 6.69
C VAL A 244 11.85 1.44 8.10
N LEU A 245 11.02 2.40 8.48
CA LEU A 245 10.36 2.47 9.79
C LEU A 245 8.89 2.86 9.66
N SER A 246 8.13 2.78 10.75
CA SER A 246 6.74 3.25 10.76
C SER A 246 6.71 4.74 10.45
N CYS A 247 5.83 5.14 9.53
CA CYS A 247 5.56 6.55 9.29
C CYS A 247 4.99 7.22 10.54
N HIS A 248 5.54 8.38 10.94
CA HIS A 248 5.09 9.11 12.14
C HIS A 248 4.67 10.56 11.87
N GLY A 249 4.98 11.15 10.71
CA GLY A 249 4.55 12.51 10.35
C GLY A 249 5.21 13.65 11.15
N GLU A 250 6.13 13.34 12.07
CA GLU A 250 6.79 14.32 12.95
C GLU A 250 7.98 15.03 12.29
N LYS A 251 8.22 14.80 11.00
CA LYS A 251 9.39 15.27 10.25
C LYS A 251 10.70 14.72 10.84
N GLY A 252 11.72 15.56 11.02
CA GLY A 252 13.02 15.16 11.58
C GLY A 252 13.77 14.21 10.64
N ASN A 253 14.04 13.01 11.14
CA ASN A 253 14.74 11.91 10.47
C ASN A 253 13.94 11.24 9.34
N GLN A 254 12.63 11.49 9.24
CA GLN A 254 11.77 11.04 8.13
C GLN A 254 11.41 12.19 7.16
N TYR A 255 12.07 13.35 7.27
CA TYR A 255 11.80 14.51 6.43
C TYR A 255 12.79 14.63 5.28
N TRP A 256 12.25 14.61 4.06
CA TRP A 256 12.98 14.61 2.81
C TRP A 256 12.48 15.73 1.89
N ILE A 257 13.41 16.36 1.19
CA ILE A 257 13.14 17.38 0.19
C ILE A 257 13.70 16.88 -1.14
N TYR A 258 12.81 16.67 -2.11
CA TYR A 258 13.22 16.54 -3.50
C TYR A 258 13.30 17.92 -4.15
N ASN A 259 14.50 18.34 -4.53
CA ASN A 259 14.76 19.68 -5.03
C ASN A 259 14.79 19.75 -6.58
N GLU A 260 14.85 20.96 -7.13
CA GLU A 260 14.90 21.21 -8.58
C GLU A 260 16.16 20.64 -9.26
N ASN A 261 17.21 20.36 -8.48
CA ASN A 261 18.46 19.76 -8.95
C ASN A 261 18.40 18.21 -8.98
N ASN A 262 17.20 17.64 -8.82
CA ASN A 262 16.96 16.20 -8.75
C ASN A 262 17.65 15.50 -7.55
N GLN A 263 17.99 16.21 -6.49
CA GLN A 263 18.57 15.60 -5.29
C GLN A 263 17.49 15.32 -4.24
N ILE A 264 17.66 14.21 -3.51
CA ILE A 264 16.87 13.89 -2.32
C ILE A 264 17.67 14.34 -1.10
N TYR A 265 17.34 15.52 -0.59
CA TYR A 265 18.00 16.20 0.52
C TYR A 265 17.33 15.86 1.85
N HIS A 266 18.15 15.57 2.86
CA HIS A 266 17.72 15.33 4.24
C HIS A 266 18.13 16.51 5.14
N PRO A 267 17.19 17.39 5.52
CA PRO A 267 17.53 18.63 6.22
C PRO A 267 18.15 18.45 7.61
N ALA A 268 17.76 17.41 8.35
CA ALA A 268 18.23 17.23 9.72
C ALA A 268 19.72 16.89 9.81
N SER A 269 20.28 16.24 8.78
CA SER A 269 21.71 15.91 8.69
C SER A 269 22.49 16.77 7.71
N ASN A 270 21.81 17.67 6.97
CA ASN A 270 22.39 18.47 5.91
C ASN A 270 23.13 17.62 4.85
N SER A 271 22.56 16.47 4.49
CA SER A 271 23.14 15.51 3.54
C SER A 271 22.15 15.07 2.46
N CYS A 272 22.67 14.52 1.37
CA CYS A 272 21.91 14.07 0.22
C CYS A 272 22.02 12.54 0.05
N MET A 273 20.91 11.92 -0.33
CA MET A 273 20.86 10.50 -0.67
C MET A 273 21.73 10.24 -1.90
N THR A 274 22.63 9.28 -1.78
CA THR A 274 23.67 8.98 -2.77
C THR A 274 23.74 7.49 -3.03
N LEU A 275 23.82 7.10 -4.31
CA LEU A 275 24.14 5.73 -4.69
C LEU A 275 25.61 5.43 -4.33
N SER A 276 25.86 4.29 -3.71
CA SER A 276 27.21 3.81 -3.43
C SER A 276 27.98 3.50 -4.72
N ASN A 277 29.31 3.57 -4.67
CA ASN A 277 30.16 3.31 -5.84
C ASN A 277 30.05 1.86 -6.35
N ASP A 278 29.71 0.91 -5.47
CA ASP A 278 29.46 -0.49 -5.82
C ASP A 278 28.00 -0.74 -6.28
N SER A 279 27.14 0.28 -6.21
CA SER A 279 25.70 0.22 -6.50
C SER A 279 24.92 -0.80 -5.65
N GLU A 280 25.47 -1.26 -4.52
CA GLU A 280 24.81 -2.26 -3.67
C GLU A 280 23.95 -1.64 -2.57
N HIS A 281 24.23 -0.39 -2.18
CA HIS A 281 23.54 0.28 -1.08
C HIS A 281 23.31 1.78 -1.28
N ILE A 282 22.38 2.33 -0.50
CA ILE A 282 22.13 3.76 -0.40
C ILE A 282 22.88 4.33 0.81
N GLN A 283 23.56 5.46 0.60
CA GLN A 283 24.31 6.17 1.64
C GLN A 283 23.96 7.66 1.65
N MET A 284 24.32 8.35 2.73
CA MET A 284 24.13 9.80 2.86
C MET A 284 25.49 10.50 2.79
N GLN A 285 25.61 11.50 1.92
CA GLN A 285 26.85 12.27 1.75
C GLN A 285 26.57 13.77 1.74
N VAL A 286 27.62 14.58 1.91
CA VAL A 286 27.51 16.03 1.69
C VAL A 286 26.98 16.29 0.28
N CYS A 287 26.00 17.18 0.18
CA CYS A 287 25.35 17.48 -1.09
C CYS A 287 26.33 18.11 -2.09
N ASP A 288 26.44 17.51 -3.26
CA ASP A 288 27.27 17.95 -4.37
C ASP A 288 26.44 17.94 -5.66
N LEU A 289 26.22 19.12 -6.24
CA LEU A 289 25.45 19.31 -7.46
C LEU A 289 26.09 18.68 -8.71
N SER A 290 27.41 18.47 -8.67
CA SER A 290 28.16 17.84 -9.75
C SER A 290 28.08 16.31 -9.72
N ASN A 291 27.76 15.73 -8.57
CA ASN A 291 27.72 14.28 -8.38
C ASN A 291 26.43 13.68 -8.98
N ALA A 292 26.58 12.89 -10.05
CA ALA A 292 25.47 12.21 -10.70
C ALA A 292 24.81 11.12 -9.82
N ALA A 293 25.59 10.48 -8.93
CA ALA A 293 25.09 9.47 -8.00
C ALA A 293 24.14 10.06 -6.93
N GLN A 294 24.10 11.38 -6.77
CA GLN A 294 23.16 12.11 -5.91
C GLN A 294 21.89 12.58 -6.63
N LYS A 295 21.78 12.32 -7.94
CA LYS A 295 20.64 12.73 -8.75
C LYS A 295 19.69 11.56 -8.94
N TRP A 296 18.42 11.81 -8.69
CA TRP A 296 17.35 10.82 -8.69
C TRP A 296 16.17 11.32 -9.51
N SER A 297 15.58 10.43 -10.30
CA SER A 297 14.36 10.70 -11.07
C SER A 297 13.21 9.83 -10.56
N TRP A 298 12.02 10.40 -10.51
CA TRP A 298 10.78 9.65 -10.30
C TRP A 298 10.14 9.31 -11.65
N THR A 299 9.86 8.03 -11.87
CA THR A 299 9.25 7.55 -13.14
C THR A 299 7.84 8.06 -13.38
N GLN A 300 7.05 8.31 -12.32
CA GLN A 300 5.70 8.85 -12.42
C GLN A 300 5.61 10.19 -11.67
N ARG A 301 6.10 11.24 -12.32
CA ARG A 301 5.85 12.61 -11.84
C ARG A 301 4.36 12.88 -11.94
N LEU A 302 3.69 13.08 -10.80
CA LEU A 302 2.32 13.58 -10.79
C LEU A 302 2.35 14.97 -11.42
N LEU A 303 1.90 15.07 -12.67
CA LEU A 303 1.69 16.35 -13.34
C LEU A 303 0.54 17.05 -12.61
N ASN A 304 0.86 18.00 -11.73
CA ASN A 304 -0.05 19.02 -11.25
C ASN A 304 0.73 20.31 -10.96
N GLU A 305 1.24 20.92 -12.02
CA GLU A 305 1.27 22.38 -12.15
C GLU A 305 0.59 22.69 -13.49
N THR A 306 -0.75 22.73 -13.47
CA THR A 306 -1.46 23.53 -14.46
C THR A 306 -0.98 24.97 -14.29
N ASN A 307 -0.15 25.40 -15.23
CA ASN A 307 0.09 26.81 -15.53
C ASN A 307 -1.26 27.52 -15.63
N ASN A 308 -1.65 28.23 -14.57
CA ASN A 308 -2.61 29.32 -14.68
C ASN A 308 -1.85 30.52 -15.24
N THR A 309 -1.85 30.65 -16.57
CA THR A 309 -1.75 31.96 -17.25
C THR A 309 -3.15 32.41 -17.63
#